data_AF-A0A136WH44-F1
#
_entry.id   AF-A0A136WH44-F1
#
_cell.length_a   1.000
_cell.length_b   1.000
_cell.length_c   1.000
_cell.angle_alpha   90.00
_cell.angle_beta   90.00
_cell.angle_gamma   90.00
#
_symmetry.space_group_name_H-M   'P 1'
#
loop_
_entity.id
_entity.type
_entity.pdbx_description
1 polymer ?
#
loop_
_entity_poly.entity_id
_entity_poly.type
_entity_poly.pdbx_seq_one_letter_code
_entity_poly.pdbx_strand_id
1 'polypeptide(L)'
;MYIVVLQTATPAEASWLSKFLDFIDKLPLTELLVGVVVPILAAWISYALAERATRRKEYNRLFIQIELVKKELLKNNDSILNFISKYEEKAILKKELEFPLVFCKELLVEVLNKLEKVKTEYFYFDNDKLFEKPNCLYILAQKIESIDSTIETEELKFYEDEYLEAKQINTVSKLKDEREQYIIEYEKNQERDIYKEFIHIQSFIERNSFENLFEKSDMTEENFEILKYIYNGIKDFNTKENKDKSDVALLYEKLVLFKISSDVIQDGQFDQDTFNLYYKGFEKYEGFEKQLYDMCEKYYKLVATDSFIKKYEFDMTSTKWDDNSAELVLLSDSDLYISISELYEEVNKLEDSFVEVKSDNLQDFYNYSKSITRTILEIISKLEKHQSKIAKWCK
;
A
#
# COMPACT_ATOMS: atom_id res chain seq x y z
N MET A 1 44.32 62.20 21.00
CA MET A 1 43.65 61.40 19.96
C MET A 1 42.91 62.38 19.07
N TYR A 2 43.43 62.68 17.87
CA TYR A 2 42.80 63.63 16.95
C TYR A 2 41.63 62.95 16.24
N ILE A 3 40.39 63.34 16.59
CA ILE A 3 39.21 62.96 15.84
C ILE A 3 39.15 63.88 14.62
N VAL A 4 39.43 63.33 13.44
CA VAL A 4 39.23 64.04 12.16
C VAL A 4 37.74 63.98 11.85
N VAL A 5 37.05 65.11 12.00
CA VAL A 5 35.64 65.25 11.64
C VAL A 5 35.55 65.57 10.14
N LEU A 6 34.95 64.64 9.38
CA LEU A 6 34.56 64.85 7.99
C LEU A 6 33.57 66.03 7.92
N GLN A 7 33.97 67.08 7.21
CA GLN A 7 33.18 68.29 7.00
C GLN A 7 31.99 68.04 6.07
N THR A 8 30.84 67.70 6.66
CA THR A 8 29.52 67.89 6.02
C THR A 8 28.47 68.38 7.02
N ALA A 9 28.88 69.16 8.03
CA ALA A 9 27.97 69.73 9.02
C ALA A 9 27.62 71.18 8.64
N THR A 10 26.32 71.51 8.67
CA THR A 10 25.82 72.88 8.47
C THR A 10 26.33 73.82 9.57
N PRO A 11 26.35 75.16 9.38
CA PRO A 11 26.90 76.11 10.36
C PRO A 11 26.27 76.01 11.76
N ALA A 12 25.00 75.56 11.84
CA ALA A 12 24.30 75.32 13.10
C ALA A 12 24.80 74.06 13.82
N GLU A 13 25.09 72.98 13.09
CA GLU A 13 25.63 71.72 13.64
C GLU A 13 27.07 71.89 14.12
N ALA A 14 27.89 72.69 13.42
CA ALA A 14 29.24 73.03 13.85
C ALA A 14 29.26 73.89 15.14
N SER A 15 28.26 74.77 15.31
CA SER A 15 28.11 75.58 16.54
C SER A 15 27.67 74.74 17.74
N TRP A 16 26.84 73.72 17.53
CA TRP A 16 26.44 72.81 18.60
C TRP A 16 27.58 71.88 19.01
N LEU A 17 28.30 71.32 18.02
CA LEU A 17 29.40 70.39 18.25
C LEU A 17 30.58 71.05 18.98
N SER A 18 30.90 72.31 18.65
CA SER A 18 31.92 73.10 19.36
C SER A 18 31.53 73.38 20.81
N LYS A 19 30.27 73.79 21.07
CA LYS A 19 29.77 73.96 22.45
C LYS A 19 29.71 72.65 23.24
N PHE A 20 29.43 71.54 22.59
CA PHE A 20 29.42 70.21 23.20
C PHE A 20 30.83 69.73 23.57
N LEU A 21 31.82 69.97 22.70
CA LEU A 21 33.23 69.68 22.98
C LEU A 21 33.78 70.56 24.11
N ASP A 22 33.45 71.86 24.13
CA ASP A 22 33.82 72.79 25.21
C ASP A 22 33.18 72.41 26.56
N PHE A 23 32.01 71.77 26.54
CA PHE A 23 31.33 71.25 27.73
C PHE A 23 31.98 69.95 28.21
N ILE A 24 32.36 69.06 27.28
CA ILE A 24 33.09 67.82 27.56
C ILE A 24 34.46 68.08 28.17
N ASP A 25 35.21 69.07 27.67
CA ASP A 25 36.54 69.43 28.17
C ASP A 25 36.53 69.96 29.62
N LYS A 26 35.37 70.40 30.12
CA LYS A 26 35.19 70.92 31.49
C LYS A 26 34.73 69.86 32.49
N LEU A 27 34.35 68.68 32.03
CA LEU A 27 33.88 67.60 32.90
C LEU A 27 35.06 66.80 33.47
N PRO A 28 35.03 66.43 34.77
CA PRO A 28 35.99 65.48 35.31
C PRO A 28 35.94 64.18 34.51
N LEU A 29 37.12 63.62 34.21
CA LEU A 29 37.25 62.41 33.39
C LEU A 29 36.43 61.22 33.95
N THR A 30 36.24 61.18 35.27
CA THR A 30 35.37 60.25 35.99
C THR A 30 33.89 60.43 35.66
N GLU A 31 33.39 61.66 35.55
CA GLU A 31 31.98 61.94 35.21
C GLU A 31 31.68 61.63 33.75
N LEU A 32 32.63 61.88 32.84
CA LEU A 32 32.50 61.51 31.43
C LEU A 32 32.52 59.98 31.25
N LEU A 33 33.37 59.29 31.99
CA LEU A 33 33.49 57.84 31.93
C LEU A 33 32.24 57.16 32.52
N VAL A 34 31.74 57.61 33.67
CA VAL A 34 30.55 57.05 34.32
C VAL A 34 29.23 57.50 33.66
N GLY A 35 29.15 58.76 33.21
CA GLY A 35 27.92 59.36 32.68
C GLY A 35 27.68 59.14 31.20
N VAL A 36 28.72 58.86 30.41
CA VAL A 36 28.61 58.70 28.94
C VAL A 36 29.15 57.34 28.48
N VAL A 37 30.38 56.99 28.85
CA VAL A 37 31.03 55.77 28.32
C VAL A 37 30.40 54.50 28.88
N VAL A 38 30.15 54.43 30.20
CA VAL A 38 29.53 53.26 30.85
C VAL A 38 28.12 52.99 30.30
N PRO A 39 27.21 53.97 30.16
CA PRO A 39 25.90 53.75 29.54
C PRO A 39 25.96 53.25 28.09
N ILE A 40 26.88 53.78 27.27
CA ILE A 40 27.06 53.34 25.88
C ILE A 40 27.55 51.88 25.83
N LEU A 41 28.54 51.53 26.64
CA LEU A 41 29.05 50.15 26.74
C LEU A 41 27.98 49.20 27.29
N ALA A 42 27.22 49.61 28.30
CA ALA A 42 26.11 48.83 28.84
C ALA A 42 25.03 48.62 27.78
N ALA A 43 24.64 49.66 27.04
CA ALA A 43 23.68 49.56 25.95
C ALA A 43 24.17 48.63 24.83
N TRP A 44 25.46 48.70 24.47
CA TRP A 44 26.06 47.83 23.46
C TRP A 44 26.09 46.36 23.92
N ILE A 45 26.47 46.10 25.18
CA ILE A 45 26.44 44.75 25.77
C ILE A 45 25.00 44.22 25.84
N SER A 46 24.05 45.04 26.27
CA SER A 46 22.62 44.68 26.29
C SER A 46 22.09 44.38 24.89
N TYR A 47 22.45 45.18 23.89
CA TYR A 47 22.10 44.92 22.49
C TYR A 47 22.70 43.60 22.00
N ALA A 48 24.00 43.37 22.22
CA ALA A 48 24.68 42.14 21.80
C ALA A 48 24.09 40.88 22.49
N LEU A 49 23.68 41.00 23.76
CA LEU A 49 22.99 39.93 24.49
C LEU A 49 21.60 39.67 23.93
N ALA A 50 20.82 40.72 23.66
CA ALA A 50 19.49 40.60 23.07
C ALA A 50 19.55 39.98 21.66
N GLU A 51 20.47 40.45 20.81
CA GLU A 51 20.69 39.92 19.47
C GLU A 51 21.08 38.44 19.49
N ARG A 52 21.98 38.04 20.39
CA ARG A 52 22.34 36.61 20.58
C ARG A 52 21.17 35.77 21.06
N ALA A 53 20.36 36.28 21.99
CA ALA A 53 19.19 35.57 22.48
C ALA A 53 18.14 35.35 21.37
N THR A 54 17.90 36.38 20.55
CA THR A 54 16.99 36.30 19.40
C THR A 54 17.50 35.30 18.36
N ARG A 55 18.78 35.37 17.97
CA ARG A 55 19.39 34.41 17.03
C ARG A 55 19.33 32.97 17.53
N ARG A 56 19.59 32.74 18.82
CA ARG A 56 19.50 31.41 19.43
C ARG A 56 18.06 30.86 19.36
N LYS A 57 17.07 31.71 19.61
CA LYS A 57 15.65 31.33 19.49
C LYS A 57 15.30 30.96 18.04
N GLU A 58 15.78 31.72 17.07
CA GLU A 58 15.59 31.44 15.64
C GLU A 58 16.25 30.12 15.22
N TYR A 59 17.50 29.87 15.63
CA TYR A 59 18.20 28.61 15.36
C TYR A 59 17.49 27.40 15.99
N ASN A 60 17.01 27.54 17.23
CA ASN A 60 16.22 26.47 17.87
C ASN A 60 14.91 26.19 17.14
N ARG A 61 14.23 27.24 16.65
CA ARG A 61 12.99 27.11 15.87
C ARG A 61 13.25 26.36 14.56
N LEU A 62 14.26 26.76 13.79
CA LEU A 62 14.68 26.07 12.58
C LEU A 62 15.07 24.62 12.84
N PHE A 63 15.81 24.36 13.91
CA PHE A 63 16.21 23.00 14.27
C PHE A 63 14.99 22.09 14.46
N ILE A 64 13.98 22.56 15.20
CA ILE A 64 12.74 21.82 15.46
C ILE A 64 11.98 21.58 14.14
N GLN A 65 11.91 22.58 13.26
CA GLN A 65 11.19 22.47 11.99
C GLN A 65 11.82 21.46 11.04
N ILE A 66 13.15 21.48 10.93
CA ILE A 66 13.89 20.47 10.18
C ILE A 66 13.57 19.08 10.73
N GLU A 67 13.52 18.92 12.05
CA GLU A 67 13.20 17.64 12.68
C GLU A 67 11.77 17.18 12.38
N LEU A 68 10.79 18.09 12.42
CA LEU A 68 9.39 17.79 12.10
C LEU A 68 9.20 17.35 10.65
N VAL A 69 9.80 18.09 9.71
CA VAL A 69 9.74 17.77 8.28
C VAL A 69 10.44 16.45 7.99
N LYS A 70 11.62 16.21 8.58
CA LYS A 70 12.31 14.91 8.45
C LYS A 70 11.46 13.74 8.97
N LYS A 71 10.78 13.90 10.11
CA LYS A 71 9.93 12.86 10.68
C LYS A 71 8.74 12.54 9.77
N GLU A 72 8.12 13.56 9.18
CA GLU A 72 7.05 13.37 8.21
C GLU A 72 7.55 12.66 6.94
N LEU A 73 8.67 13.12 6.38
CA LEU A 73 9.28 12.50 5.21
C LEU A 73 9.67 11.04 5.45
N LEU A 74 10.19 10.70 6.63
CA LEU A 74 10.48 9.32 7.02
C LEU A 74 9.21 8.47 7.11
N LYS A 75 8.15 8.98 7.73
CA LYS A 75 6.86 8.28 7.82
C LYS A 75 6.29 7.99 6.42
N ASN A 76 6.29 9.00 5.54
CA ASN A 76 5.82 8.85 4.17
C ASN A 76 6.69 7.83 3.42
N ASN A 77 8.02 7.90 3.58
CA ASN A 77 8.95 6.94 2.99
C ASN A 77 8.71 5.50 3.44
N ASP A 78 8.40 5.27 4.72
CA ASP A 78 8.09 3.94 5.25
C ASP A 78 6.84 3.35 4.59
N SER A 79 5.82 4.18 4.35
CA SER A 79 4.62 3.78 3.59
C SER A 79 4.96 3.39 2.14
N ILE A 80 5.82 4.16 1.46
CA ILE A 80 6.28 3.82 0.09
C ILE A 80 7.08 2.51 0.08
N LEU A 81 8.00 2.36 1.04
CA LEU A 81 8.84 1.17 1.16
C LEU A 81 8.01 -0.09 1.43
N ASN A 82 6.94 0.00 2.21
CA ASN A 82 6.03 -1.13 2.44
C ASN A 82 5.45 -1.64 1.12
N PHE A 83 4.92 -0.75 0.28
CA PHE A 83 4.45 -1.09 -1.07
C PHE A 83 5.55 -1.68 -1.95
N ILE A 84 6.72 -1.02 -2.02
CA ILE A 84 7.87 -1.48 -2.83
C ILE A 84 8.29 -2.90 -2.43
N SER A 85 8.41 -3.16 -1.13
CA SER A 85 8.84 -4.45 -0.60
C SER A 85 7.87 -5.56 -1.00
N LYS A 86 6.56 -5.30 -0.93
CA LYS A 86 5.52 -6.25 -1.33
C LYS A 86 5.47 -6.47 -2.83
N TYR A 87 5.70 -5.43 -3.64
CA TYR A 87 5.84 -5.59 -5.08
C TYR A 87 7.04 -6.46 -5.45
N GLU A 88 8.18 -6.27 -4.78
CA GLU A 88 9.39 -7.08 -4.99
C GLU A 88 9.18 -8.54 -4.56
N GLU A 89 8.53 -8.76 -3.41
CA GLU A 89 8.14 -10.08 -2.93
C GLU A 89 7.25 -10.81 -3.97
N LYS A 90 6.25 -10.12 -4.53
CA LYS A 90 5.41 -10.66 -5.61
C LYS A 90 6.23 -11.07 -6.84
N ALA A 91 7.20 -10.26 -7.25
CA ALA A 91 8.04 -10.56 -8.41
C ALA A 91 8.93 -11.80 -8.17
N ILE A 92 9.48 -11.94 -6.96
CA ILE A 92 10.26 -13.11 -6.55
C ILE A 92 9.39 -14.37 -6.57
N LEU A 93 8.22 -14.32 -5.92
CA LEU A 93 7.29 -15.46 -5.86
C LEU A 93 6.77 -15.88 -7.23
N LYS A 94 6.46 -14.91 -8.11
CA LYS A 94 6.10 -15.20 -9.51
C LYS A 94 7.20 -15.98 -10.21
N LYS A 95 8.45 -15.54 -10.06
CA LYS A 95 9.62 -16.18 -10.68
C LYS A 95 9.86 -17.59 -10.12
N GLU A 96 9.67 -17.80 -8.83
CA GLU A 96 9.79 -19.12 -8.20
C GLU A 96 8.72 -20.11 -8.68
N LEU A 97 7.54 -19.61 -9.07
CA LEU A 97 6.43 -20.38 -9.62
C LEU A 97 6.40 -20.39 -11.16
N GLU A 98 7.39 -19.80 -11.83
CA GLU A 98 7.46 -19.81 -13.29
C GLU A 98 7.60 -21.25 -13.79
N PHE A 99 6.74 -21.61 -14.72
CA PHE A 99 6.89 -22.85 -15.46
C PHE A 99 8.15 -22.76 -16.35
N PRO A 100 8.96 -23.82 -16.47
CA PRO A 100 10.28 -23.75 -17.11
C PRO A 100 10.25 -23.38 -18.60
N LEU A 101 9.11 -23.54 -19.26
CA LEU A 101 8.93 -23.18 -20.66
C LEU A 101 8.52 -21.72 -20.83
N VAL A 102 9.34 -20.98 -21.59
CA VAL A 102 9.23 -19.51 -21.77
C VAL A 102 7.87 -19.05 -22.30
N PHE A 103 7.21 -19.83 -23.16
CA PHE A 103 5.93 -19.44 -23.77
C PHE A 103 4.72 -19.78 -22.90
N CYS A 104 4.89 -20.52 -21.81
CA CYS A 104 3.81 -20.87 -20.88
C CYS A 104 4.23 -20.69 -19.40
N LYS A 105 5.06 -19.67 -19.13
CA LYS A 105 5.58 -19.35 -17.79
C LYS A 105 4.52 -19.23 -16.69
N GLU A 106 3.33 -18.75 -17.04
CA GLU A 106 2.25 -18.53 -16.08
C GLU A 106 1.35 -19.76 -15.89
N LEU A 107 1.54 -20.83 -16.66
CA LEU A 107 0.64 -21.99 -16.73
C LEU A 107 0.41 -22.63 -15.37
N LEU A 108 1.47 -22.83 -14.57
CA LEU A 108 1.33 -23.42 -13.23
C LEU A 108 0.44 -22.55 -12.34
N VAL A 109 0.70 -21.24 -12.29
CA VAL A 109 -0.09 -20.28 -11.49
C VAL A 109 -1.54 -20.22 -11.95
N GLU A 110 -1.79 -20.25 -13.26
CA GLU A 110 -3.14 -20.24 -13.82
C GLU A 110 -3.93 -21.51 -13.48
N VAL A 111 -3.28 -22.67 -13.48
CA VAL A 111 -3.89 -23.93 -13.06
C VAL A 111 -4.21 -23.92 -11.57
N LEU A 112 -3.30 -23.43 -10.73
CA LEU A 112 -3.55 -23.29 -9.29
C LEU A 112 -4.69 -22.32 -9.00
N ASN A 113 -4.78 -21.19 -9.71
CA ASN A 113 -5.91 -20.26 -9.62
C ASN A 113 -7.24 -20.91 -9.97
N LYS A 114 -7.27 -21.78 -11.00
CA LYS A 114 -8.49 -22.52 -11.36
C LYS A 114 -8.86 -23.56 -10.29
N LEU A 115 -7.87 -24.23 -9.70
CA LEU A 115 -8.10 -25.19 -8.62
C LEU A 115 -8.59 -24.51 -7.34
N GLU A 116 -8.00 -23.38 -6.95
CA GLU A 116 -8.47 -22.57 -5.81
C GLU A 116 -9.88 -22.03 -6.06
N LYS A 117 -10.22 -21.69 -7.32
CA LYS A 117 -11.60 -21.33 -7.69
C LYS A 117 -12.57 -22.50 -7.50
N VAL A 118 -12.20 -23.71 -7.92
CA VAL A 118 -13.03 -24.91 -7.67
C VAL A 118 -13.20 -25.14 -6.17
N LYS A 119 -12.12 -25.05 -5.39
CA LYS A 119 -12.15 -25.18 -3.94
C LYS A 119 -13.09 -24.16 -3.29
N THR A 120 -13.01 -22.89 -3.66
CA THR A 120 -13.85 -21.84 -3.06
C THR A 120 -15.32 -21.91 -3.52
N GLU A 121 -15.57 -22.31 -4.76
CA GLU A 121 -16.93 -22.35 -5.33
C GLU A 121 -17.70 -23.64 -5.01
N TYR A 122 -17.05 -24.76 -4.70
CA TYR A 122 -17.72 -26.08 -4.55
C TYR A 122 -17.50 -26.75 -3.19
N PHE A 123 -16.61 -26.22 -2.34
CA PHE A 123 -16.33 -26.80 -1.04
C PHE A 123 -17.18 -26.16 0.06
N TYR A 124 -17.64 -26.97 1.02
CA TYR A 124 -18.33 -26.52 2.22
C TYR A 124 -17.66 -27.09 3.46
N PHE A 125 -17.42 -26.20 4.42
CA PHE A 125 -16.83 -26.50 5.71
C PHE A 125 -17.82 -27.28 6.59
N ASP A 126 -17.79 -28.60 6.43
CA ASP A 126 -18.00 -29.63 7.45
C ASP A 126 -17.77 -30.95 6.71
N ASN A 127 -16.79 -31.75 7.16
CA ASN A 127 -16.04 -32.81 6.46
C ASN A 127 -16.81 -33.89 5.66
N ASP A 128 -18.13 -33.80 5.47
CA ASP A 128 -18.96 -34.84 4.87
C ASP A 128 -19.83 -34.38 3.67
N LYS A 129 -19.80 -33.10 3.26
CA LYS A 129 -20.66 -32.61 2.16
C LYS A 129 -19.90 -31.84 1.09
N LEU A 130 -19.31 -32.60 0.17
CA LEU A 130 -18.84 -32.04 -1.09
C LEU A 130 -20.03 -31.65 -1.97
N PHE A 131 -20.06 -30.41 -2.46
CA PHE A 131 -21.10 -29.97 -3.39
C PHE A 131 -20.73 -30.35 -4.82
N GLU A 132 -21.67 -30.98 -5.52
CA GLU A 132 -21.56 -31.22 -6.96
C GLU A 132 -21.86 -29.97 -7.78
N LYS A 133 -22.61 -29.02 -7.19
CA LYS A 133 -23.04 -27.75 -7.79
C LYS A 133 -22.38 -26.57 -7.07
N PRO A 134 -22.12 -25.46 -7.78
CA PRO A 134 -21.43 -24.33 -7.17
C PRO A 134 -22.28 -23.64 -6.09
N ASN A 135 -21.61 -23.18 -5.03
CA ASN A 135 -22.15 -22.45 -3.88
C ASN A 135 -23.00 -21.23 -4.30
N CYS A 136 -22.67 -20.59 -5.43
CA CYS A 136 -23.45 -19.46 -5.94
C CYS A 136 -24.90 -19.82 -6.23
N LEU A 137 -25.22 -21.04 -6.69
CA LEU A 137 -26.60 -21.45 -6.94
C LEU A 137 -27.40 -21.52 -5.65
N TYR A 138 -26.79 -21.97 -4.55
CA TYR A 138 -27.45 -22.00 -3.25
C TYR A 138 -27.72 -20.58 -2.74
N ILE A 139 -26.73 -19.68 -2.82
CA ILE A 139 -26.88 -18.28 -2.42
C ILE A 139 -27.96 -17.57 -3.25
N LEU A 140 -27.96 -17.79 -4.57
CA LEU A 140 -28.94 -17.21 -5.49
C LEU A 140 -30.36 -17.74 -5.19
N ALA A 141 -30.51 -19.05 -4.94
CA ALA A 141 -31.79 -19.63 -4.57
C ALA A 141 -32.36 -19.01 -3.28
N GLN A 142 -31.52 -18.83 -2.25
CA GLN A 142 -31.92 -18.18 -1.00
C GLN A 142 -32.32 -16.70 -1.21
N LYS A 143 -31.59 -15.97 -2.06
CA LYS A 143 -31.94 -14.57 -2.39
C LYS A 143 -33.26 -14.49 -3.12
N ILE A 144 -33.50 -15.37 -4.11
CA ILE A 144 -34.76 -15.43 -4.85
C ILE A 144 -35.93 -15.71 -3.89
N GLU A 145 -35.79 -16.70 -3.00
CA GLU A 145 -36.82 -17.03 -2.01
C GLU A 145 -37.09 -15.85 -1.05
N SER A 146 -36.04 -15.15 -0.60
CA SER A 146 -36.19 -13.97 0.26
C SER A 146 -36.93 -12.82 -0.44
N ILE A 147 -36.65 -12.59 -1.72
CA ILE A 147 -37.34 -11.56 -2.49
C ILE A 147 -38.79 -11.96 -2.76
N ASP A 148 -39.05 -13.23 -3.10
CA ASP A 148 -40.40 -13.76 -3.29
C ASP A 148 -41.26 -13.53 -2.04
N SER A 149 -40.74 -13.87 -0.86
CA SER A 149 -41.46 -13.62 0.40
C SER A 149 -41.70 -12.13 0.68
N THR A 150 -40.77 -11.26 0.27
CA THR A 150 -40.90 -9.80 0.43
C THR A 150 -41.93 -9.23 -0.52
N ILE A 151 -41.95 -9.69 -1.78
CA ILE A 151 -42.96 -9.34 -2.78
C ILE A 151 -44.34 -9.75 -2.27
N GLU A 152 -44.51 -10.99 -1.81
CA GLU A 152 -45.78 -11.47 -1.26
C GLU A 152 -46.25 -10.60 -0.08
N THR A 153 -45.34 -10.26 0.83
CA THR A 153 -45.65 -9.42 1.99
C THR A 153 -46.03 -8.00 1.58
N GLU A 154 -45.33 -7.41 0.62
CA GLU A 154 -45.66 -6.07 0.12
C GLU A 154 -46.97 -6.08 -0.66
N GLU A 155 -47.25 -7.08 -1.51
CA GLU A 155 -48.50 -7.19 -2.28
C GLU A 155 -49.75 -7.36 -1.38
N LEU A 156 -49.59 -7.90 -0.17
CA LEU A 156 -50.67 -8.05 0.81
C LEU A 156 -51.01 -6.75 1.58
N LYS A 157 -50.20 -5.69 1.46
CA LYS A 157 -50.50 -4.40 2.11
C LYS A 157 -51.54 -3.65 1.31
N PHE A 158 -52.57 -3.13 1.99
CA PHE A 158 -53.59 -2.28 1.39
C PHE A 158 -53.46 -0.86 1.94
N TYR A 159 -53.38 0.12 1.04
CA TYR A 159 -53.36 1.54 1.38
C TYR A 159 -54.59 2.22 0.76
N GLU A 160 -55.30 3.02 1.55
CA GLU A 160 -56.41 3.86 1.05
C GLU A 160 -55.90 5.13 0.33
N ASP A 161 -54.61 5.44 0.46
CA ASP A 161 -53.93 6.60 -0.11
C ASP A 161 -53.27 6.25 -1.45
N GLU A 162 -53.68 6.92 -2.54
CA GLU A 162 -53.16 6.70 -3.90
C GLU A 162 -51.64 6.86 -4.03
N TYR A 163 -51.03 7.76 -3.25
CA TYR A 163 -49.58 7.97 -3.28
C TYR A 163 -48.85 6.80 -2.63
N LEU A 164 -49.38 6.27 -1.53
CA LEU A 164 -48.80 5.08 -0.87
C LEU A 164 -48.98 3.82 -1.72
N GLU A 165 -50.10 3.67 -2.40
CA GLU A 165 -50.35 2.58 -3.35
C GLU A 165 -49.39 2.67 -4.56
N ALA A 166 -49.22 3.85 -5.15
CA ALA A 166 -48.26 4.05 -6.25
C ALA A 166 -46.80 3.75 -5.82
N LYS A 167 -46.45 4.11 -4.57
CA LYS A 167 -45.12 3.82 -4.01
C LYS A 167 -44.92 2.32 -3.80
N GLN A 168 -45.93 1.60 -3.33
CA GLN A 168 -45.92 0.14 -3.18
C GLN A 168 -45.73 -0.56 -4.53
N ILE A 169 -46.49 -0.16 -5.56
CA ILE A 169 -46.37 -0.71 -6.92
C ILE A 169 -44.94 -0.53 -7.45
N ASN A 170 -44.34 0.64 -7.23
CA ASN A 170 -42.96 0.92 -7.65
C ASN A 170 -41.95 0.05 -6.88
N THR A 171 -42.11 -0.11 -5.57
CA THR A 171 -41.27 -1.00 -4.76
C THR A 171 -41.37 -2.45 -5.23
N VAL A 172 -42.58 -2.96 -5.45
CA VAL A 172 -42.80 -4.33 -5.95
C VAL A 172 -42.21 -4.51 -7.36
N SER A 173 -42.34 -3.52 -8.25
CA SER A 173 -41.72 -3.57 -9.58
C SER A 173 -40.20 -3.69 -9.48
N LYS A 174 -39.55 -2.89 -8.63
CA LYS A 174 -38.10 -2.97 -8.42
C LYS A 174 -37.64 -4.32 -7.87
N LEU A 175 -38.41 -4.89 -6.93
CA LEU A 175 -38.13 -6.21 -6.38
C LEU A 175 -38.28 -7.31 -7.45
N LYS A 176 -39.27 -7.19 -8.33
CA LYS A 176 -39.44 -8.12 -9.48
C LYS A 176 -38.28 -8.01 -10.47
N ASP A 177 -37.81 -6.79 -10.75
CA ASP A 177 -36.64 -6.58 -11.61
C ASP A 177 -35.36 -7.18 -10.99
N GLU A 178 -35.14 -6.99 -9.68
CA GLU A 178 -34.01 -7.59 -8.96
C GLU A 178 -34.09 -9.12 -8.94
N ARG A 179 -35.29 -9.69 -8.70
CA ARG A 179 -35.54 -11.13 -8.77
C ARG A 179 -35.18 -11.70 -10.14
N GLU A 180 -35.60 -11.05 -11.22
CA GLU A 180 -35.31 -11.50 -12.58
C GLU A 180 -33.80 -11.52 -12.87
N GLN A 181 -33.05 -10.54 -12.35
CA GLN A 181 -31.59 -10.54 -12.45
C GLN A 181 -30.96 -11.77 -11.77
N TYR A 182 -31.42 -12.13 -10.57
CA TYR A 182 -30.92 -13.33 -9.89
C TYR A 182 -31.31 -14.63 -10.60
N ILE A 183 -32.49 -14.69 -11.23
CA ILE A 183 -32.92 -15.85 -12.03
C ILE A 183 -32.03 -16.02 -13.26
N ILE A 184 -31.78 -14.93 -14.00
CA ILE A 184 -30.87 -14.96 -15.16
C ILE A 184 -29.47 -15.44 -14.74
N GLU A 185 -28.97 -15.01 -13.57
CA GLU A 185 -27.68 -15.45 -13.04
C GLU A 185 -27.70 -16.92 -12.60
N TYR A 186 -28.81 -17.39 -12.02
CA TYR A 186 -29.02 -18.77 -11.62
C TYR A 186 -29.00 -19.71 -12.84
N GLU A 187 -29.77 -19.38 -13.88
CA GLU A 187 -29.84 -20.16 -15.13
C GLU A 187 -28.48 -20.27 -15.82
N LYS A 188 -27.69 -19.18 -15.83
CA LYS A 188 -26.31 -19.20 -16.38
C LYS A 188 -25.38 -20.19 -15.69
N ASN A 189 -25.58 -20.45 -14.39
CA ASN A 189 -24.71 -21.31 -13.60
C ASN A 189 -25.28 -22.73 -13.42
N GLN A 190 -26.53 -22.98 -13.81
CA GLN A 190 -27.25 -24.22 -13.52
C GLN A 190 -26.58 -25.47 -14.11
N GLU A 191 -25.99 -25.35 -15.31
CA GLU A 191 -25.32 -26.46 -15.97
C GLU A 191 -23.95 -26.78 -15.41
N ARG A 192 -23.35 -25.87 -14.64
CA ARG A 192 -22.02 -26.07 -14.04
C ARG A 192 -22.09 -27.18 -13.00
N ASP A 193 -21.06 -28.00 -12.96
CA ASP A 193 -20.85 -29.01 -11.92
C ASP A 193 -19.36 -29.28 -11.79
N ILE A 194 -18.97 -29.85 -10.66
CA ILE A 194 -17.56 -30.08 -10.34
C ILE A 194 -16.84 -30.99 -11.35
N TYR A 195 -17.55 -31.94 -11.95
CA TYR A 195 -16.98 -32.87 -12.93
C TYR A 195 -16.61 -32.14 -14.22
N LYS A 196 -17.50 -31.26 -14.70
CA LYS A 196 -17.25 -30.39 -15.85
C LYS A 196 -16.11 -29.41 -15.58
N GLU A 197 -15.98 -28.88 -14.36
CA GLU A 197 -14.85 -28.00 -14.01
C GLU A 197 -13.50 -28.72 -14.16
N PHE A 198 -13.40 -29.97 -13.70
CA PHE A 198 -12.16 -30.75 -13.88
C PHE A 198 -11.87 -31.08 -15.35
N ILE A 199 -12.90 -31.31 -16.17
CA ILE A 199 -12.73 -31.45 -17.63
C ILE A 199 -12.21 -30.14 -18.24
N HIS A 200 -12.76 -29.00 -17.83
CA HIS A 200 -12.30 -27.68 -18.29
C HIS A 200 -10.85 -27.40 -17.88
N ILE A 201 -10.44 -27.79 -16.68
CA ILE A 201 -9.04 -27.63 -16.23
C ILE A 201 -8.11 -28.53 -17.07
N GLN A 202 -8.47 -29.78 -17.32
CA GLN A 202 -7.69 -30.66 -18.20
C GLN A 202 -7.55 -30.05 -19.60
N SER A 203 -8.67 -29.66 -20.22
CA SER A 203 -8.67 -29.02 -21.54
C SER A 203 -7.87 -27.73 -21.57
N PHE A 204 -7.88 -26.95 -20.48
CA PHE A 204 -7.07 -25.75 -20.36
C PHE A 204 -5.58 -26.08 -20.36
N ILE A 205 -5.15 -27.07 -19.59
CA ILE A 205 -3.75 -27.51 -19.57
C ILE A 205 -3.33 -27.99 -20.96
N GLU A 206 -4.13 -28.83 -21.61
CA GLU A 206 -3.83 -29.37 -22.95
C GLU A 206 -3.75 -28.29 -24.04
N ARG A 207 -4.58 -27.24 -23.96
CA ARG A 207 -4.56 -26.13 -24.94
C ARG A 207 -3.38 -25.18 -24.74
N ASN A 208 -2.93 -25.01 -23.51
CA ASN A 208 -1.85 -24.08 -23.15
C ASN A 208 -0.50 -24.78 -22.99
N SER A 209 -0.43 -26.08 -23.28
CA SER A 209 0.80 -26.86 -23.40
C SER A 209 0.96 -27.38 -24.83
N PHE A 210 2.19 -27.76 -25.21
CA PHE A 210 2.40 -28.43 -26.49
C PHE A 210 1.88 -29.86 -26.45
N GLU A 211 1.46 -30.37 -27.60
CA GLU A 211 0.95 -31.73 -27.73
C GLU A 211 1.96 -32.75 -27.21
N ASN A 212 1.52 -33.60 -26.27
CA ASN A 212 2.34 -34.62 -25.60
C ASN A 212 3.48 -34.08 -24.72
N LEU A 213 3.41 -32.82 -24.26
CA LEU A 213 4.43 -32.23 -23.39
C LEU A 213 4.77 -33.16 -22.22
N PHE A 214 3.76 -33.60 -21.48
CA PHE A 214 3.93 -34.44 -20.29
C PHE A 214 4.34 -35.90 -20.59
N GLU A 215 4.18 -36.36 -21.82
CA GLU A 215 4.45 -37.74 -22.23
C GLU A 215 5.84 -37.88 -22.89
N LYS A 216 6.40 -36.80 -23.46
CA LYS A 216 7.64 -36.85 -24.27
C LYS A 216 8.79 -35.99 -23.75
N SER A 217 8.57 -35.17 -22.73
CA SER A 217 9.65 -34.31 -22.20
C SER A 217 10.47 -35.03 -21.11
N ASP A 218 11.79 -34.89 -21.19
CA ASP A 218 12.74 -35.30 -20.14
C ASP A 218 13.00 -34.19 -19.10
N MET A 219 12.07 -33.24 -18.96
CA MET A 219 12.17 -32.15 -17.98
C MET A 219 12.08 -32.70 -16.56
N THR A 220 12.89 -32.14 -15.66
CA THR A 220 13.00 -32.58 -14.26
C THR A 220 12.88 -31.42 -13.28
N GLU A 221 12.62 -30.22 -13.79
CA GLU A 221 12.37 -29.03 -13.01
C GLU A 221 11.13 -29.22 -12.12
N GLU A 222 11.23 -28.78 -10.86
CA GLU A 222 10.21 -29.00 -9.84
C GLU A 222 8.81 -28.54 -10.28
N ASN A 223 8.69 -27.32 -10.81
CA ASN A 223 7.42 -26.78 -11.29
C ASN A 223 6.80 -27.57 -12.45
N PHE A 224 7.65 -28.20 -13.29
CA PHE A 224 7.19 -29.07 -14.37
C PHE A 224 6.59 -30.36 -13.81
N GLU A 225 7.33 -31.03 -12.92
CA GLU A 225 6.90 -32.28 -12.31
C GLU A 225 5.63 -32.09 -11.47
N ILE A 226 5.53 -30.98 -10.74
CA ILE A 226 4.32 -30.55 -10.01
C ILE A 226 3.13 -30.44 -10.96
N LEU A 227 3.24 -29.67 -12.04
CA LEU A 227 2.13 -29.50 -12.98
C LEU A 227 1.75 -30.83 -13.64
N LYS A 228 2.74 -31.66 -13.99
CA LYS A 228 2.54 -32.99 -14.57
C LYS A 228 1.74 -33.89 -13.63
N TYR A 229 2.05 -33.87 -12.34
CA TYR A 229 1.30 -34.64 -11.33
C TYR A 229 -0.13 -34.15 -11.18
N ILE A 230 -0.35 -32.83 -11.12
CA ILE A 230 -1.69 -32.23 -11.08
C ILE A 230 -2.49 -32.68 -12.31
N TYR A 231 -1.90 -32.52 -13.51
CA TYR A 231 -2.51 -32.92 -14.78
C TYR A 231 -2.87 -34.40 -14.80
N ASN A 232 -1.95 -35.29 -14.43
CA ASN A 232 -2.22 -36.74 -14.40
C ASN A 232 -3.31 -37.07 -13.38
N GLY A 233 -3.32 -36.46 -12.20
CA GLY A 233 -4.39 -36.64 -11.23
C GLY A 233 -5.78 -36.29 -11.79
N ILE A 234 -5.88 -35.16 -12.50
CA ILE A 234 -7.13 -34.73 -13.13
C ILE A 234 -7.49 -35.61 -14.33
N LYS A 235 -6.51 -36.00 -15.16
CA LYS A 235 -6.72 -36.88 -16.33
C LYS A 235 -7.21 -38.26 -15.90
N ASP A 236 -6.58 -38.86 -14.90
CA ASP A 236 -6.98 -40.16 -14.32
C ASP A 236 -8.42 -40.07 -13.79
N PHE A 237 -8.75 -39.02 -13.03
CA PHE A 237 -10.12 -38.77 -12.59
C PHE A 237 -11.10 -38.63 -13.78
N ASN A 238 -10.72 -37.86 -14.81
CA ASN A 238 -11.57 -37.60 -15.97
C ASN A 238 -11.80 -38.84 -16.86
N THR A 239 -10.87 -39.79 -16.91
CA THR A 239 -11.04 -41.05 -17.67
C THR A 239 -11.98 -42.06 -17.01
N LYS A 240 -12.26 -41.94 -15.71
CA LYS A 240 -13.21 -42.82 -15.02
C LYS A 240 -14.64 -42.57 -15.51
N GLU A 241 -15.34 -43.60 -15.99
CA GLU A 241 -16.70 -43.47 -16.56
C GLU A 241 -17.78 -43.19 -15.49
N ASN A 242 -17.76 -43.95 -14.40
CA ASN A 242 -18.74 -43.84 -13.31
C ASN A 242 -18.11 -43.17 -12.09
N LYS A 243 -18.05 -41.84 -12.12
CA LYS A 243 -17.54 -41.02 -11.02
C LYS A 243 -18.63 -40.72 -9.99
N ASP A 244 -18.26 -40.71 -8.72
CA ASP A 244 -19.13 -40.27 -7.64
C ASP A 244 -18.43 -39.24 -6.74
N LYS A 245 -19.03 -38.91 -5.58
CA LYS A 245 -18.45 -37.96 -4.62
C LYS A 245 -17.18 -38.48 -3.96
N SER A 246 -17.06 -39.80 -3.78
CA SER A 246 -15.87 -40.42 -3.19
C SER A 246 -14.65 -40.25 -4.10
N ASP A 247 -14.86 -40.32 -5.42
CA ASP A 247 -13.80 -40.04 -6.39
C ASP A 247 -13.30 -38.61 -6.34
N VAL A 248 -14.21 -37.66 -6.11
CA VAL A 248 -13.84 -36.25 -5.93
C VAL A 248 -13.03 -36.08 -4.64
N ALA A 249 -13.47 -36.68 -3.53
CA ALA A 249 -12.75 -36.63 -2.27
C ALA A 249 -11.34 -37.21 -2.39
N LEU A 250 -11.16 -38.34 -3.10
CA LEU A 250 -9.84 -38.91 -3.38
C LEU A 250 -8.95 -37.97 -4.21
N LEU A 251 -9.51 -37.28 -5.21
CA LEU A 251 -8.77 -36.28 -5.97
C LEU A 251 -8.34 -35.10 -5.09
N TYR A 252 -9.21 -34.67 -4.16
CA TYR A 252 -8.92 -33.59 -3.21
C TYR A 252 -7.82 -33.99 -2.22
N GLU A 253 -7.85 -35.24 -1.74
CA GLU A 253 -6.78 -35.77 -0.89
C GLU A 253 -5.43 -35.85 -1.63
N LYS A 254 -5.45 -36.21 -2.92
CA LYS A 254 -4.27 -36.27 -3.78
C LYS A 254 -3.71 -34.88 -4.08
N LEU A 255 -4.57 -33.91 -4.30
CA LEU A 255 -4.23 -32.52 -4.60
C LEU A 255 -4.22 -31.69 -3.32
N VAL A 256 -3.08 -31.68 -2.63
CA VAL A 256 -2.84 -31.01 -1.33
C VAL A 256 -3.43 -29.60 -1.20
N LEU A 257 -3.53 -28.83 -2.29
CA LEU A 257 -4.18 -27.51 -2.32
C LEU A 257 -5.59 -27.52 -1.68
N PHE A 258 -6.36 -28.60 -1.85
CA PHE A 258 -7.71 -28.71 -1.27
C PHE A 258 -7.72 -28.99 0.24
N LYS A 259 -6.59 -29.43 0.83
CA LYS A 259 -6.45 -29.63 2.28
C LYS A 259 -6.15 -28.34 3.03
N ILE A 260 -5.55 -27.35 2.35
CA ILE A 260 -5.12 -26.09 2.96
C ILE A 260 -6.33 -25.17 3.07
N SER A 261 -6.71 -24.71 4.26
CA SER A 261 -7.79 -23.71 4.40
C SER A 261 -7.40 -22.40 3.73
N SER A 262 -8.36 -21.72 3.09
CA SER A 262 -8.16 -20.38 2.55
C SER A 262 -7.96 -19.33 3.67
N ASP A 263 -8.28 -19.65 4.93
CA ASP A 263 -8.07 -18.78 6.10
C ASP A 263 -6.60 -18.53 6.44
N VAL A 264 -5.66 -19.23 5.79
CA VAL A 264 -4.22 -18.92 5.89
C VAL A 264 -3.87 -17.56 5.32
N ILE A 265 -4.78 -16.94 4.58
CA ILE A 265 -4.69 -15.56 4.11
C ILE A 265 -5.73 -14.71 4.83
N GLN A 266 -5.27 -13.76 5.64
CA GLN A 266 -6.12 -12.79 6.34
C GLN A 266 -5.61 -11.38 6.06
N ASP A 267 -6.50 -10.47 5.68
CA ASP A 267 -6.18 -9.05 5.42
C ASP A 267 -4.99 -8.82 4.46
N GLY A 268 -4.81 -9.71 3.47
CA GLY A 268 -3.70 -9.63 2.51
C GLY A 268 -2.36 -10.11 3.07
N GLN A 269 -2.35 -10.73 4.24
CA GLN A 269 -1.16 -11.33 4.85
C GLN A 269 -1.29 -12.85 4.88
N PHE A 270 -0.15 -13.52 4.70
CA PHE A 270 -0.03 -14.97 4.82
C PHE A 270 0.43 -15.32 6.23
N ASP A 271 -0.37 -16.10 6.97
CA ASP A 271 -0.01 -16.55 8.32
C ASP A 271 0.92 -17.77 8.24
N GLN A 272 2.22 -17.49 8.29
CA GLN A 272 3.26 -18.50 8.25
C GLN A 272 3.17 -19.48 9.42
N ASP A 273 2.82 -19.03 10.61
CA ASP A 273 2.82 -19.86 11.81
C ASP A 273 1.63 -20.82 11.79
N THR A 274 0.44 -20.34 11.45
CA THR A 274 -0.74 -21.19 11.21
C THR A 274 -0.46 -22.18 10.08
N PHE A 275 0.15 -21.74 8.98
CA PHE A 275 0.46 -22.65 7.89
C PHE A 275 1.43 -23.76 8.32
N ASN A 276 2.51 -23.37 9.01
CA ASN A 276 3.50 -24.32 9.50
C ASN A 276 2.91 -25.29 10.52
N LEU A 277 2.07 -24.80 11.44
CA LEU A 277 1.45 -25.63 12.47
C LEU A 277 0.50 -26.66 11.85
N TYR A 278 -0.46 -26.23 11.03
CA TYR A 278 -1.54 -27.12 10.57
C TYR A 278 -1.19 -27.94 9.33
N TYR A 279 -0.30 -27.46 8.46
CA TYR A 279 -0.04 -28.10 7.16
C TYR A 279 1.40 -28.57 6.97
N LYS A 280 2.34 -28.21 7.85
CA LYS A 280 3.71 -28.74 7.85
C LYS A 280 4.14 -29.39 9.17
N GLY A 281 3.37 -29.25 10.24
CA GLY A 281 3.86 -29.38 11.61
C GLY A 281 3.83 -30.78 12.22
N PHE A 282 3.15 -31.75 11.61
CA PHE A 282 2.85 -33.02 12.29
C PHE A 282 3.26 -34.29 11.53
N GLU A 283 3.42 -34.22 10.21
CA GLU A 283 3.87 -35.35 9.38
C GLU A 283 5.17 -34.98 8.66
N LYS A 284 6.14 -35.91 8.64
CA LYS A 284 7.28 -35.78 7.73
C LYS A 284 6.78 -36.09 6.33
N TYR A 285 6.24 -35.06 5.65
CA TYR A 285 5.98 -35.17 4.23
C TYR A 285 7.31 -35.45 3.52
N GLU A 286 7.39 -36.57 2.81
CA GLU A 286 8.56 -36.98 2.05
C GLU A 286 8.22 -37.04 0.55
N GLY A 287 9.23 -36.84 -0.29
CA GLY A 287 9.07 -36.87 -1.74
C GLY A 287 8.12 -35.78 -2.26
N PHE A 288 7.18 -36.19 -3.09
CA PHE A 288 6.36 -35.30 -3.91
C PHE A 288 5.30 -34.50 -3.13
N GLU A 289 4.77 -35.08 -2.06
CA GLU A 289 3.78 -34.41 -1.23
C GLU A 289 4.37 -33.16 -0.56
N LYS A 290 5.63 -33.24 -0.12
CA LYS A 290 6.36 -32.09 0.40
C LYS A 290 6.52 -30.99 -0.66
N GLN A 291 6.88 -31.36 -1.89
CA GLN A 291 7.02 -30.41 -3.00
C GLN A 291 5.69 -29.69 -3.30
N LEU A 292 4.57 -30.41 -3.21
CA LEU A 292 3.24 -29.81 -3.36
C LEU A 292 2.93 -28.81 -2.23
N TYR A 293 3.23 -29.14 -0.97
CA TYR A 293 3.05 -28.19 0.15
C TYR A 293 3.96 -26.95 0.01
N ASP A 294 5.23 -27.14 -0.33
CA ASP A 294 6.19 -26.05 -0.54
C ASP A 294 5.76 -25.12 -1.70
N MET A 295 5.23 -25.70 -2.77
CA MET A 295 4.65 -24.93 -3.88
C MET A 295 3.35 -24.21 -3.48
N CYS A 296 2.45 -24.88 -2.76
CA CYS A 296 1.21 -24.26 -2.28
C CYS A 296 1.50 -23.09 -1.33
N GLU A 297 2.52 -23.20 -0.48
CA GLU A 297 2.96 -22.09 0.37
C GLU A 297 3.35 -20.86 -0.46
N LYS A 298 4.21 -21.05 -1.48
CA LYS A 298 4.61 -19.97 -2.40
C LYS A 298 3.40 -19.39 -3.13
N TYR A 299 2.47 -20.25 -3.55
CA TYR A 299 1.24 -19.84 -4.21
C TYR A 299 0.36 -18.97 -3.30
N TYR A 300 0.09 -19.39 -2.07
CA TYR A 300 -0.72 -18.61 -1.14
C TYR A 300 -0.03 -17.31 -0.70
N LYS A 301 1.30 -17.30 -0.56
CA LYS A 301 2.07 -16.05 -0.39
C LYS A 301 1.90 -15.11 -1.58
N LEU A 302 1.90 -15.64 -2.80
CA LEU A 302 1.67 -14.86 -4.01
C LEU A 302 0.26 -14.27 -4.03
N VAL A 303 -0.76 -15.07 -3.69
CA VAL A 303 -2.16 -14.63 -3.58
C VAL A 303 -2.32 -13.55 -2.51
N ALA A 304 -1.72 -13.74 -1.33
CA ALA A 304 -1.75 -12.76 -0.25
C ALA A 304 -1.11 -11.44 -0.69
N THR A 305 0.07 -11.50 -1.31
CA THR A 305 0.79 -10.32 -1.79
C THR A 305 0.02 -9.59 -2.90
N ASP A 306 -0.61 -10.33 -3.81
CA ASP A 306 -1.46 -9.74 -4.85
C ASP A 306 -2.70 -9.05 -4.25
N SER A 307 -3.32 -9.67 -3.25
CA SER A 307 -4.44 -9.09 -2.48
C SER A 307 -4.02 -7.83 -1.74
N PHE A 308 -2.85 -7.84 -1.08
CA PHE A 308 -2.28 -6.67 -0.43
C PHE A 308 -2.06 -5.52 -1.41
N ILE A 309 -1.36 -5.76 -2.53
CA ILE A 309 -1.12 -4.73 -3.56
C ILE A 309 -2.44 -4.19 -4.13
N LYS A 310 -3.43 -5.07 -4.34
CA LYS A 310 -4.77 -4.69 -4.80
C LYS A 310 -5.58 -3.93 -3.76
N LYS A 311 -5.24 -3.94 -2.48
CA LYS A 311 -6.00 -3.24 -1.43
C LYS A 311 -5.19 -2.15 -0.75
N TYR A 312 -3.91 -2.02 -1.09
CA TYR A 312 -3.02 -1.05 -0.49
C TYR A 312 -3.58 0.35 -0.70
N GLU A 313 -3.50 1.20 0.31
CA GLU A 313 -3.87 2.61 0.20
C GLU A 313 -2.74 3.41 0.83
N PHE A 314 -2.30 4.46 0.14
CA PHE A 314 -1.27 5.34 0.66
C PHE A 314 -1.89 6.32 1.64
N ASP A 315 -1.59 6.16 2.93
CA ASP A 315 -1.87 7.17 3.96
C ASP A 315 -0.64 8.08 4.10
N MET A 316 -0.57 9.10 3.24
CA MET A 316 0.51 10.09 3.27
C MET A 316 0.06 11.35 4.00
N THR A 317 1.01 12.02 4.65
CA THR A 317 0.73 13.27 5.34
C THR A 317 1.62 14.39 4.83
N SER A 318 1.02 15.55 4.55
CA SER A 318 1.69 16.80 4.17
C SER A 318 1.53 17.94 5.19
N THR A 319 0.78 17.70 6.27
CA THR A 319 0.41 18.72 7.24
C THR A 319 1.62 19.43 7.89
N LYS A 320 2.69 18.71 8.22
CA LYS A 320 3.87 19.33 8.85
C LYS A 320 4.68 20.12 7.84
N TRP A 321 4.62 19.80 6.56
CA TRP A 321 5.22 20.66 5.55
C TRP A 321 4.47 21.95 5.35
N ASP A 322 3.14 21.89 5.17
CA ASP A 322 2.34 23.10 4.99
C ASP A 322 2.52 24.07 6.17
N ASP A 323 2.61 23.52 7.38
CA ASP A 323 2.83 24.30 8.61
C ASP A 323 4.25 24.89 8.76
N ASN A 324 5.29 24.28 8.15
CA ASN A 324 6.70 24.60 8.44
C ASN A 324 7.55 25.01 7.22
N SER A 325 7.02 24.90 5.99
CA SER A 325 7.74 25.17 4.73
C SER A 325 8.20 26.62 4.60
N ALA A 326 7.37 27.58 5.02
CA ALA A 326 7.68 29.01 4.96
C ALA A 326 8.96 29.36 5.75
N GLU A 327 9.27 28.61 6.79
CA GLU A 327 10.42 28.87 7.65
C GLU A 327 11.68 28.15 7.21
N LEU A 328 11.55 27.10 6.40
CA LEU A 328 12.70 26.48 5.72
C LEU A 328 13.38 27.44 4.73
N VAL A 329 12.70 28.51 4.29
CA VAL A 329 13.32 29.60 3.51
C VAL A 329 14.51 30.22 4.27
N LEU A 330 14.49 30.22 5.60
CA LEU A 330 15.56 30.73 6.44
C LEU A 330 16.85 29.89 6.37
N LEU A 331 16.80 28.67 5.81
CA LEU A 331 17.99 27.88 5.49
C LEU A 331 18.84 28.48 4.37
N SER A 332 18.29 29.43 3.60
CA SER A 332 18.93 30.03 2.43
C SER A 332 19.41 29.00 1.41
N ASP A 333 18.66 27.90 1.26
CA ASP A 333 18.91 26.81 0.32
C ASP A 333 17.71 26.71 -0.62
N SER A 334 17.78 27.47 -1.73
CA SER A 334 16.71 27.52 -2.73
C SER A 334 16.45 26.17 -3.38
N ASP A 335 17.51 25.39 -3.60
CA ASP A 335 17.43 24.10 -4.26
C ASP A 335 16.71 23.09 -3.36
N LEU A 336 16.99 23.11 -2.05
CA LEU A 336 16.27 22.29 -1.08
C LEU A 336 14.79 22.64 -1.02
N TYR A 337 14.45 23.93 -1.02
CA TYR A 337 13.06 24.37 -1.00
C TYR A 337 12.29 23.90 -2.25
N ILE A 338 12.91 24.03 -3.43
CA ILE A 338 12.34 23.55 -4.70
C ILE A 338 12.18 22.02 -4.66
N SER A 339 13.24 21.28 -4.29
CA SER A 339 13.18 19.81 -4.22
C SER A 339 12.09 19.31 -3.29
N ILE A 340 11.88 19.95 -2.15
CA ILE A 340 10.81 19.54 -1.23
C ILE A 340 9.43 19.88 -1.82
N SER A 341 9.26 21.05 -2.44
CA SER A 341 7.99 21.43 -3.08
C SER A 341 7.61 20.47 -4.22
N GLU A 342 8.56 20.13 -5.08
CA GLU A 342 8.39 19.14 -6.15
C GLU A 342 8.03 17.76 -5.59
N LEU A 343 8.73 17.33 -4.54
CA LEU A 343 8.43 16.07 -3.86
C LEU A 343 6.99 16.02 -3.34
N TYR A 344 6.46 17.11 -2.77
CA TYR A 344 5.08 17.12 -2.28
C TYR A 344 4.06 17.01 -3.42
N GLU A 345 4.31 17.64 -4.56
CA GLU A 345 3.47 17.43 -5.73
C GLU A 345 3.53 15.97 -6.21
N GLU A 346 4.71 15.35 -6.18
CA GLU A 346 4.88 13.93 -6.53
C GLU A 346 4.18 12.99 -5.54
N VAL A 347 4.24 13.27 -4.24
CA VAL A 347 3.56 12.50 -3.19
C VAL A 347 2.05 12.64 -3.28
N ASN A 348 1.53 13.86 -3.48
CA ASN A 348 0.09 14.08 -3.66
C ASN A 348 -0.41 13.38 -4.93
N LYS A 349 0.34 13.48 -6.04
CA LYS A 349 0.04 12.69 -7.24
C LYS A 349 0.03 11.21 -6.92
N LEU A 350 1.00 10.70 -6.15
CA LEU A 350 1.04 9.28 -5.78
C LEU A 350 -0.19 8.83 -4.99
N GLU A 351 -0.70 9.67 -4.09
CA GLU A 351 -1.93 9.40 -3.32
C GLU A 351 -3.19 9.45 -4.20
N ASP A 352 -3.38 10.53 -4.97
CA ASP A 352 -4.55 10.75 -5.83
C ASP A 352 -4.62 9.75 -6.99
N SER A 353 -3.47 9.49 -7.61
CA SER A 353 -3.37 8.62 -8.79
C SER A 353 -3.25 7.15 -8.44
N PHE A 354 -3.08 6.76 -7.17
CA PHE A 354 -3.05 5.35 -6.81
C PHE A 354 -4.36 4.64 -7.18
N VAL A 355 -5.51 5.32 -7.05
CA VAL A 355 -6.81 4.74 -7.39
C VAL A 355 -7.02 4.68 -8.91
N GLU A 356 -6.56 5.68 -9.66
CA GLU A 356 -6.74 5.79 -11.12
C GLU A 356 -5.68 5.00 -11.95
N VAL A 357 -4.42 4.92 -11.50
CA VAL A 357 -3.28 4.32 -12.24
C VAL A 357 -3.14 2.81 -12.01
N LYS A 358 -3.78 2.28 -10.98
CA LYS A 358 -3.79 0.85 -10.63
C LYS A 358 -4.33 -0.06 -11.74
N SER A 359 -5.13 0.47 -12.68
CA SER A 359 -5.68 -0.30 -13.80
C SER A 359 -4.72 -0.49 -14.98
N ASP A 360 -3.74 0.40 -15.17
CA ASP A 360 -3.06 0.52 -16.47
C ASP A 360 -1.64 -0.05 -16.47
N ASN A 361 -0.77 0.28 -15.49
CA ASN A 361 0.58 -0.28 -15.41
C ASN A 361 1.22 -0.22 -14.01
N LEU A 362 1.07 -1.31 -13.23
CA LEU A 362 1.69 -1.46 -11.91
C LEU A 362 3.23 -1.33 -11.90
N GLN A 363 3.91 -1.66 -13.00
CA GLN A 363 5.37 -1.56 -13.09
C GLN A 363 5.84 -0.11 -13.13
N ASP A 364 5.13 0.77 -13.83
CA ASP A 364 5.44 2.19 -13.88
C ASP A 364 5.21 2.83 -12.51
N PHE A 365 4.13 2.45 -11.84
CA PHE A 365 3.83 2.89 -10.49
C PHE A 365 4.92 2.49 -9.48
N TYR A 366 5.42 1.25 -9.57
CA TYR A 366 6.57 0.79 -8.78
C TYR A 366 7.85 1.59 -9.07
N ASN A 367 8.15 1.84 -10.35
CA ASN A 367 9.33 2.63 -10.73
C ASN A 367 9.22 4.07 -10.21
N TYR A 368 8.02 4.66 -10.27
CA TYR A 368 7.72 5.99 -9.75
C TYR A 368 7.90 6.06 -8.22
N SER A 369 7.35 5.08 -7.50
CA SER A 369 7.51 4.93 -6.04
C SER A 369 8.99 4.88 -5.62
N LYS A 370 9.83 4.16 -6.39
CA LYS A 370 11.28 4.11 -6.17
C LYS A 370 11.96 5.46 -6.38
N SER A 371 11.53 6.22 -7.39
CA SER A 371 12.05 7.57 -7.64
C SER A 371 11.76 8.48 -6.44
N ILE A 372 10.52 8.50 -5.96
CA ILE A 372 10.11 9.31 -4.80
C ILE A 372 10.90 8.93 -3.54
N THR A 373 11.04 7.64 -3.25
CA THR A 373 11.87 7.14 -2.13
C THR A 373 13.29 7.72 -2.18
N ARG A 374 13.90 7.74 -3.38
CA ARG A 374 15.24 8.29 -3.57
C ARG A 374 15.28 9.79 -3.33
N THR A 375 14.32 10.54 -3.87
CA THR A 375 14.17 11.98 -3.66
C THR A 375 14.02 12.31 -2.17
N ILE A 376 13.20 11.56 -1.43
CA ILE A 376 13.03 11.72 0.02
C ILE A 376 14.37 11.57 0.75
N LEU A 377 15.12 10.50 0.48
CA LEU A 377 16.41 10.26 1.13
C LEU A 377 17.45 11.34 0.81
N GLU A 378 17.46 11.86 -0.41
CA GLU A 378 18.33 12.97 -0.80
C GLU A 378 17.99 14.26 -0.05
N ILE A 379 16.71 14.58 0.09
CA ILE A 379 16.21 15.72 0.87
C ILE A 379 16.56 15.56 2.35
N ILE A 380 16.32 14.39 2.94
CA ILE A 380 16.66 14.09 4.34
C ILE A 380 18.16 14.31 4.58
N SER A 381 19.02 13.85 3.67
CA SER A 381 20.47 14.06 3.78
C SER A 381 20.86 15.56 3.73
N LYS A 382 20.21 16.35 2.86
CA LYS A 382 20.42 17.80 2.82
C LYS A 382 19.96 18.48 4.12
N LEU A 383 18.77 18.12 4.61
CA LEU A 383 18.22 18.61 5.88
C LEU A 383 19.15 18.28 7.07
N GLU A 384 19.74 17.09 7.11
CA GLU A 384 20.71 16.69 8.15
C GLU A 384 21.98 17.52 8.17
N LYS A 385 22.49 17.88 6.99
CA LYS A 385 23.66 18.76 6.87
C LYS A 385 23.35 20.13 7.44
N HIS A 386 22.17 20.68 7.16
CA HIS A 386 21.72 21.95 7.72
C HIS A 386 21.47 21.88 9.22
N GLN A 387 20.80 20.82 9.69
CA GLN A 387 20.57 20.56 11.11
C GLN A 387 21.89 20.52 11.89
N SER A 388 22.92 19.85 11.35
CA SER A 388 24.25 19.76 11.95
C SER A 388 24.98 21.10 12.01
N LYS A 389 24.77 21.98 11.03
CA LYS A 389 25.31 23.35 11.05
C LYS A 389 24.62 24.19 12.12
N ILE A 390 23.29 24.13 12.19
CA ILE A 390 22.45 24.92 13.10
C ILE A 390 22.66 24.49 14.56
N ALA A 391 22.83 23.21 14.83
CA ALA A 391 23.05 22.66 16.17
C ALA A 391 24.24 23.30 16.91
N LYS A 392 25.25 23.79 16.17
CA LYS A 392 26.41 24.49 16.75
C LYS A 392 26.05 25.86 17.33
N TRP A 393 24.98 26.48 16.84
CA TRP A 393 24.51 27.82 17.20
C TRP A 393 23.31 27.81 18.16
N CYS A 394 22.75 26.62 18.44
CA CYS A 394 21.71 26.39 19.44
C CYS A 394 22.25 26.34 20.89
N LYS A 395 23.55 26.08 21.05
CA LYS A 395 24.26 26.04 22.34
C LYS A 395 24.63 27.45 22.80
#